data_AF-A0A672P8B4-F1
#
_entry.id   AF-A0A672P8B4-F1
#
_cell.length_a   1.000
_cell.length_b   1.000
_cell.length_c   1.000
_cell.angle_alpha   90.00
_cell.angle_beta   90.00
_cell.angle_gamma   90.00
#
_symmetry.space_group_name_H-M   'P 1'
#
loop_
_entity.id
_entity.type
_entity.pdbx_description
1 polymer ?
#
loop_
_entity_poly.entity_id
_entity_poly.type
_entity_poly.pdbx_seq_one_letter_code
_entity_poly.pdbx_strand_id
1 'polypeptide(L)'
;MNMYYFVSELKTFAEAQLYCRATYTDLATIENTDDLDTLQTDQVTYTGAWIGLMYPLTIWRWSYNEESLVFESWADGQPNNYGLGEECVAIFNNGAWFDLYCTDSRYFVCYDGENHAQSLFIDGWVKTFIINH
;
A
#
# COMPACT_ATOMS: atom_id res chain seq x y z
N MET A 1 -0.43 8.98 -13.23
CA MET A 1 0.91 8.48 -12.92
C MET A 1 0.93 8.31 -11.42
N ASN A 2 1.24 7.11 -10.98
CA ASN A 2 1.13 6.68 -9.60
C ASN A 2 2.37 7.16 -8.85
N MET A 3 2.18 7.77 -7.68
CA MET A 3 3.27 8.23 -6.84
C MET A 3 3.39 7.31 -5.62
N TYR A 4 4.60 6.84 -5.35
CA TYR A 4 4.90 5.91 -4.28
C TYR A 4 5.80 6.57 -3.23
N TYR A 5 5.49 6.35 -1.96
CA TYR A 5 6.19 6.96 -0.82
C TYR A 5 6.58 5.88 0.17
N PHE A 6 7.88 5.63 0.29
CA PHE A 6 8.42 4.71 1.30
C PHE A 6 8.39 5.37 2.68
N VAL A 7 7.82 4.69 3.66
CA VAL A 7 7.73 5.17 5.05
C VAL A 7 8.55 4.25 5.96
N SER A 8 9.57 4.82 6.58
CA SER A 8 10.52 4.12 7.47
C SER A 8 10.02 4.00 8.91
N GLU A 9 8.72 3.75 9.10
CA GLU A 9 8.11 3.43 10.39
C GLU A 9 7.65 1.97 10.42
N LEU A 10 7.89 1.26 11.52
CA LEU A 10 7.42 -0.12 11.68
C LEU A 10 5.98 -0.13 12.17
N LYS A 11 5.08 -0.72 11.39
CA LYS A 11 3.64 -0.80 11.68
C LYS A 11 3.07 -2.15 11.24
N THR A 12 2.00 -2.58 11.90
CA THR A 12 1.13 -3.66 11.38
C THR A 12 0.48 -3.21 10.07
N PHE A 13 -0.03 -4.15 9.28
CA PHE A 13 -0.70 -3.81 8.01
C PHE A 13 -1.84 -2.80 8.22
N ALA A 14 -2.67 -3.01 9.24
CA ALA A 14 -3.80 -2.13 9.54
C ALA A 14 -3.34 -0.72 9.95
N GLU A 15 -2.30 -0.61 10.77
CA GLU A 15 -1.74 0.69 11.17
C GLU A 15 -1.06 1.42 10.00
N ALA A 16 -0.37 0.68 9.14
CA ALA A 16 0.24 1.21 7.92
C ALA A 16 -0.81 1.73 6.94
N GLN A 17 -1.89 0.97 6.73
CA GLN A 17 -3.03 1.38 5.91
C GLN A 17 -3.68 2.66 6.45
N LEU A 18 -3.92 2.72 7.75
CA LEU A 18 -4.47 3.92 8.41
C LEU A 18 -3.55 5.12 8.24
N TYR A 19 -2.23 4.93 8.36
CA TYR A 19 -1.25 5.98 8.13
C TYR A 19 -1.34 6.50 6.69
N CYS A 20 -1.33 5.60 5.71
CA CYS A 20 -1.37 6.01 4.30
C CYS A 20 -2.65 6.75 3.96
N ARG A 21 -3.82 6.28 4.41
CA ARG A 21 -5.11 6.95 4.19
C ARG A 21 -5.24 8.32 4.88
N ALA A 22 -4.44 8.58 5.90
CA ALA A 22 -4.46 9.87 6.60
C ALA A 22 -3.73 10.99 5.82
N THR A 23 -2.78 10.64 4.95
CA THR A 23 -1.87 11.60 4.29
C THR A 23 -1.83 11.46 2.76
N TYR A 24 -2.13 10.28 2.25
CA TYR A 24 -2.10 9.86 0.85
C TYR A 24 -3.44 9.19 0.49
N THR A 25 -3.45 8.37 -0.57
CA THR A 25 -4.62 7.60 -0.98
C THR A 25 -4.76 6.31 -0.16
N ASP A 26 -3.77 5.39 -0.21
CA ASP A 26 -3.78 4.09 0.50
C ASP A 26 -2.36 3.50 0.54
N LEU A 27 -2.21 2.26 1.01
CA LEU A 27 -1.03 1.43 0.73
C LEU A 27 -0.87 1.19 -0.78
N ALA A 28 0.35 0.90 -1.21
CA ALA A 28 0.70 0.78 -2.62
C ALA A 28 -0.15 -0.26 -3.38
N THR A 29 -0.79 0.18 -4.46
CA THR A 29 -1.40 -0.66 -5.49
C THR A 29 -0.41 -0.81 -6.65
N ILE A 30 -0.19 -2.02 -7.15
CA ILE A 30 0.75 -2.30 -8.24
C ILE A 30 0.01 -3.05 -9.36
N GLU A 31 -0.27 -2.39 -10.48
CA GLU A 31 -1.12 -2.96 -11.53
C GLU A 31 -0.33 -3.49 -12.72
N ASN A 32 0.96 -3.14 -12.83
CA ASN A 32 1.82 -3.47 -13.95
C ASN A 32 3.31 -3.31 -13.59
N THR A 33 4.18 -3.57 -14.56
CA THR A 33 5.65 -3.43 -14.41
C THR A 33 6.10 -1.98 -14.23
N ASP A 34 5.41 -1.01 -14.84
CA ASP A 34 5.79 0.41 -14.75
C ASP A 34 5.58 0.93 -13.31
N ASP A 35 4.53 0.45 -12.64
CA ASP A 35 4.29 0.70 -11.22
C ASP A 35 5.41 0.14 -10.35
N LEU A 36 5.81 -1.11 -10.61
CA LEU A 36 6.89 -1.77 -9.88
C LEU A 36 8.23 -1.03 -10.04
N ASP A 37 8.54 -0.58 -11.26
CA ASP A 37 9.74 0.20 -11.56
C ASP A 37 9.72 1.59 -10.88
N THR A 38 8.54 2.20 -10.76
CA THR A 38 8.35 3.52 -10.12
C THR A 38 8.51 3.46 -8.59
N LEU A 39 8.21 2.32 -7.99
CA LEU A 39 8.27 2.09 -6.54
C LEU A 39 9.70 2.20 -5.96
N GLN A 40 10.74 2.17 -6.82
CA GLN A 40 12.16 2.28 -6.46
C GLN A 40 12.53 1.37 -5.27
N THR A 41 12.40 0.06 -5.48
CA THR A 41 12.55 -0.97 -4.42
C THR A 41 13.90 -0.96 -3.71
N ASP A 42 14.90 -0.21 -4.20
CA ASP A 42 16.18 0.04 -3.51
C ASP A 42 16.01 0.67 -2.12
N GLN A 43 14.90 1.38 -1.87
CA GLN A 43 14.58 1.93 -0.54
C GLN A 43 13.98 0.88 0.41
N VAL A 44 13.51 -0.24 -0.13
CA VAL A 44 12.93 -1.35 0.64
C VAL A 44 14.06 -2.14 1.28
N THR A 45 13.99 -2.31 2.60
CA THR A 45 15.02 -3.06 3.34
C THR A 45 14.80 -4.58 3.24
N TYR A 46 15.74 -5.36 3.78
CA TYR A 46 15.64 -6.83 3.83
C TYR A 46 14.45 -7.36 4.65
N THR A 47 13.79 -6.52 5.47
CA THR A 47 12.57 -6.91 6.19
C THR A 47 11.31 -6.74 5.34
N GLY A 48 11.42 -6.27 4.11
CA GLY A 48 10.28 -5.96 3.24
C GLY A 48 9.46 -4.76 3.72
N ALA A 49 8.50 -4.35 2.89
CA ALA A 49 7.57 -3.27 3.17
C ALA A 49 6.15 -3.64 2.76
N TRP A 50 5.15 -3.31 3.58
CA TRP A 50 3.75 -3.54 3.24
C TRP A 50 3.34 -2.80 1.97
N ILE A 51 2.62 -3.52 1.11
CA ILE A 51 1.85 -2.99 -0.03
C ILE A 51 0.37 -3.28 0.20
N GLY A 52 -0.53 -2.70 -0.57
CA GLY A 52 -1.98 -2.75 -0.32
C GLY A 52 -2.65 -4.09 -0.62
N LEU A 53 -1.91 -5.13 -0.98
CA LEU A 53 -2.48 -6.42 -1.36
C LEU A 53 -2.82 -7.26 -0.12
N MET A 54 -4.06 -7.73 -0.04
CA MET A 54 -4.55 -8.54 1.07
C MET A 54 -5.52 -9.64 0.61
N TYR A 55 -5.69 -10.68 1.44
CA TYR A 55 -6.56 -11.83 1.21
C TYR A 55 -7.69 -11.91 2.26
N PRO A 56 -8.72 -11.05 2.20
CA PRO A 56 -9.72 -10.94 3.27
C PRO A 56 -10.75 -12.08 3.30
N LEU A 57 -10.93 -12.83 2.19
CA LEU A 57 -11.99 -13.84 2.07
C LEU A 57 -11.57 -15.01 1.16
N THR A 58 -11.55 -14.78 -0.16
CA THR A 58 -11.38 -15.86 -1.17
C THR A 58 -10.48 -15.49 -2.34
N ILE A 59 -10.21 -14.20 -2.56
CA ILE A 59 -9.33 -13.71 -3.62
C ILE A 59 -8.47 -12.56 -3.10
N TRP A 60 -7.27 -12.44 -3.65
CA TRP A 60 -6.38 -11.30 -3.41
C TRP A 60 -7.00 -10.02 -3.98
N ARG A 61 -7.02 -8.97 -3.14
CA ARG A 61 -7.57 -7.66 -3.49
C ARG A 61 -6.69 -6.53 -2.97
N TRP A 62 -6.68 -5.43 -3.71
CA TRP A 62 -6.04 -4.20 -3.28
C TRP A 62 -6.88 -3.46 -2.22
N SER A 63 -6.22 -2.87 -1.25
CA SER A 63 -6.85 -2.18 -0.13
C SER A 63 -7.61 -0.91 -0.53
N TYR A 64 -7.20 -0.25 -1.61
CA TYR A 64 -7.75 1.03 -2.03
C TYR A 64 -9.17 0.94 -2.64
N ASN A 65 -9.33 0.12 -3.67
CA ASN A 65 -10.56 0.00 -4.48
C ASN A 65 -11.15 -1.41 -4.50
N GLU A 66 -10.56 -2.33 -3.73
CA GLU A 66 -10.94 -3.75 -3.67
C GLU A 66 -10.84 -4.47 -5.03
N GLU A 67 -10.09 -3.91 -5.99
CA GLU A 67 -9.88 -4.55 -7.28
C GLU A 67 -9.10 -5.85 -7.13
N SER A 68 -9.49 -6.82 -7.95
CA SER A 68 -8.85 -8.13 -8.00
C SER A 68 -7.44 -8.01 -8.58
N LEU A 69 -6.56 -8.91 -8.16
CA LEU A 69 -5.20 -8.99 -8.68
C LEU A 69 -5.17 -9.29 -10.18
N VAL A 70 -4.49 -8.44 -10.97
CA VAL A 70 -4.28 -8.60 -12.43
C VAL A 70 -2.81 -8.73 -12.83
N PHE A 71 -1.91 -8.35 -11.93
CA PHE A 71 -0.46 -8.44 -12.07
C PHE A 71 0.10 -9.03 -10.80
N GLU A 72 1.15 -9.86 -10.92
CA GLU A 72 1.78 -10.49 -9.78
C GLU A 72 3.30 -10.49 -9.89
N SER A 73 3.97 -10.35 -8.75
CA SER A 73 5.42 -10.45 -8.63
C SER A 73 5.80 -11.34 -7.44
N TRP A 74 5.07 -12.44 -7.24
CA TRP A 74 5.36 -13.38 -6.15
C TRP A 74 6.80 -13.91 -6.22
N ALA A 75 7.43 -14.04 -5.06
CA ALA A 75 8.67 -14.79 -4.95
C ALA A 75 8.44 -16.29 -5.23
N ASP A 76 9.52 -16.99 -5.60
CA ASP A 76 9.46 -18.44 -5.83
C ASP A 76 8.87 -19.17 -4.61
N GLY A 77 7.76 -19.87 -4.83
CA GLY A 77 7.04 -20.61 -3.80
C GLY A 77 6.01 -19.82 -3.00
N GLN A 78 5.75 -18.56 -3.36
CA GLN A 78 4.71 -17.72 -2.76
C GLN A 78 3.46 -17.58 -3.66
N PRO A 79 2.28 -17.25 -3.08
CA PRO A 79 2.00 -17.22 -1.65
C PRO A 79 1.93 -18.65 -1.06
N ASN A 80 2.48 -18.85 0.14
CA ASN A 80 2.58 -20.19 0.76
C ASN A 80 1.63 -20.39 1.95
N ASN A 81 0.98 -19.31 2.42
CA ASN A 81 0.10 -19.26 3.55
C ASN A 81 0.64 -20.00 4.79
N TYR A 82 1.87 -19.67 5.19
CA TYR A 82 2.55 -20.36 6.29
C TYR A 82 1.71 -20.28 7.56
N GLY A 83 1.48 -21.43 8.21
CA GLY A 83 0.68 -21.50 9.42
C GLY A 83 -0.80 -21.08 9.26
N LEU A 84 -1.29 -20.96 8.02
CA LEU A 84 -2.69 -20.67 7.69
C LEU A 84 -3.19 -19.29 8.17
N GLY A 85 -2.37 -18.25 8.07
CA GLY A 85 -2.76 -16.89 8.46
C GLY A 85 -1.97 -15.77 7.80
N GLU A 86 -1.28 -16.04 6.69
CA GLU A 86 -0.52 -15.03 5.94
C GLU A 86 -1.44 -14.38 4.89
N GLU A 87 -2.13 -13.32 5.30
CA GLU A 87 -3.20 -12.68 4.52
C GLU A 87 -2.80 -11.29 3.99
N CYS A 88 -1.59 -10.82 4.26
CA CYS A 88 -1.10 -9.50 3.88
C CYS A 88 0.23 -9.60 3.15
N VAL A 89 0.49 -8.69 2.20
CA VAL A 89 1.64 -8.84 1.30
C VAL A 89 2.69 -7.75 1.55
N ALA A 90 3.94 -8.16 1.63
CA ALA A 90 5.08 -7.25 1.59
C ALA A 90 5.90 -7.42 0.31
N ILE A 91 6.37 -6.30 -0.23
CA ILE A 91 7.38 -6.25 -1.30
C ILE A 91 8.78 -6.22 -0.69
N PHE A 92 9.74 -6.87 -1.35
CA PHE A 92 11.16 -6.87 -0.99
C PHE A 92 11.99 -6.07 -2.00
N ASN A 93 13.27 -5.85 -1.68
CA ASN A 93 14.16 -5.00 -2.48
C ASN A 93 14.35 -5.45 -3.94
N ASN A 94 14.16 -6.75 -4.23
CA ASN A 94 14.19 -7.32 -5.57
C ASN A 94 12.84 -7.23 -6.31
N GLY A 95 11.85 -6.53 -5.75
CA GLY A 95 10.50 -6.42 -6.30
C GLY A 95 9.59 -7.61 -5.99
N ALA A 96 10.12 -8.69 -5.40
CA ALA A 96 9.36 -9.90 -5.15
C ALA A 96 8.41 -9.77 -3.94
N TRP A 97 7.26 -10.44 -4.03
CA TRP A 97 6.19 -10.37 -3.04
C TRP A 97 6.14 -11.63 -2.18
N PHE A 98 5.81 -11.43 -0.90
CA PHE A 98 5.59 -12.49 0.08
C PHE A 98 4.29 -12.21 0.83
N ASP A 99 3.44 -13.22 0.98
CA ASP A 99 2.37 -13.21 1.97
C ASP A 99 2.96 -13.43 3.36
N LEU A 100 2.47 -12.67 4.33
CA LEU A 100 2.97 -12.59 5.69
C LEU A 100 1.81 -12.32 6.66
N TYR A 101 2.03 -12.56 7.95
CA TYR A 101 1.04 -12.24 8.97
C TYR A 101 0.80 -10.73 9.02
N CYS A 102 -0.46 -10.31 8.87
CA CYS A 102 -0.84 -8.90 8.92
C CYS A 102 -0.45 -8.18 10.22
N THR A 103 -0.20 -8.94 11.30
CA THR A 103 0.25 -8.46 12.61
C THR A 103 1.76 -8.24 12.71
N ASP A 104 2.54 -8.62 11.70
CA ASP A 104 3.97 -8.30 11.66
C ASP A 104 4.17 -6.79 11.55
N SER A 105 5.17 -6.26 12.27
CA SER A 105 5.55 -4.85 12.15
C SER A 105 6.59 -4.68 11.05
N ARG A 106 6.26 -3.94 9.99
CA ARG A 106 7.14 -3.69 8.84
C ARG A 106 7.09 -2.23 8.41
N TYR A 107 8.08 -1.82 7.62
CA TYR A 107 7.97 -0.60 6.82
C TYR A 107 6.82 -0.75 5.82
N PHE A 108 6.47 0.34 5.14
CA PHE A 108 5.34 0.30 4.22
C PHE A 108 5.48 1.35 3.13
N VAL A 109 4.77 1.13 2.04
CA VAL A 109 4.75 2.04 0.89
C VAL A 109 3.35 2.58 0.74
N CYS A 110 3.22 3.90 0.84
CA CYS A 110 1.98 4.60 0.53
C CYS A 110 1.91 4.93 -0.96
N TYR A 111 0.70 5.00 -1.46
CA TYR A 111 0.34 5.34 -2.82
C TYR A 111 -0.53 6.59 -2.83
N ASP A 112 -0.25 7.46 -3.78
CA ASP A 112 -1.10 8.60 -4.13
C ASP A 112 -1.59 8.38 -5.57
N GLY A 113 -2.82 7.88 -5.62
CA GLY A 113 -3.56 7.60 -6.83
C GLY A 113 -4.29 8.83 -7.27
N GLU A 114 -3.83 9.39 -8.38
CA GLU A 114 -4.18 10.71 -8.92
C GLU A 114 -3.26 11.82 -8.40
N ASN A 115 -2.60 12.51 -9.34
CA ASN A 115 -2.07 13.82 -9.03
C ASN A 115 -3.19 14.63 -8.37
N HIS A 116 -2.94 15.18 -7.18
CA HIS A 116 -3.63 16.36 -6.63
C HIS A 116 -3.45 17.62 -7.53
N ALA A 117 -3.54 17.44 -8.85
CA ALA A 117 -3.60 18.48 -9.87
C ALA A 117 -5.03 18.68 -10.41
N GLN A 118 -6.07 18.17 -9.72
CA GLN A 118 -7.45 18.51 -10.03
C GLN A 118 -8.41 18.57 -8.82
N SER A 119 -7.96 19.10 -7.67
CA SER A 119 -8.89 19.64 -6.65
C SER A 119 -8.67 21.13 -6.35
N LEU A 120 -7.85 21.82 -7.15
CA LEU A 120 -7.96 23.26 -7.29
C LEU A 120 -8.99 23.56 -8.38
N PHE A 121 -10.26 23.67 -7.99
CA PHE A 121 -11.12 24.85 -8.17
C PHE A 121 -12.63 24.52 -8.05
N ILE A 122 -13.21 25.08 -6.98
CA ILE A 122 -14.53 25.72 -6.86
C ILE A 122 -15.76 24.81 -6.99
N ASP A 123 -16.33 24.46 -5.84
CA ASP A 123 -17.70 24.86 -5.54
C ASP A 123 -17.73 25.47 -4.13
N GLY A 124 -18.19 26.71 -4.05
CA GLY A 124 -18.17 27.52 -2.84
C GLY A 124 -18.98 26.89 -1.71
N TRP A 125 -18.45 27.05 -0.50
CA TRP A 125 -19.06 26.75 0.81
C TRP A 125 -19.01 25.31 1.30
N VAL A 126 -18.00 24.96 2.11
CA VAL A 126 -18.25 24.35 3.43
C VAL A 126 -17.24 24.85 4.48
N LYS A 127 -17.75 25.79 5.29
CA LYS A 127 -17.54 26.03 6.72
C LYS A 127 -16.13 26.41 7.24
N THR A 128 -16.01 27.72 7.45
CA THR A 128 -15.49 28.35 8.69
C THR A 128 -15.43 27.41 9.90
N PHE A 129 -14.23 27.18 10.42
CA PHE A 129 -13.98 27.09 11.85
C PHE A 129 -12.69 27.85 12.17
N ILE A 130 -12.84 29.18 12.29
CA ILE A 130 -12.01 29.94 13.21
C ILE A 130 -12.47 29.51 14.60
N ILE A 131 -11.62 28.83 15.37
CA ILE A 131 -11.79 28.74 16.81
C ILE A 131 -10.89 29.82 17.41
N ASN A 132 -11.45 31.00 17.62
CA ASN A 132 -10.99 31.90 18.67
C ASN A 132 -11.79 31.54 19.93
N HIS A 133 -11.09 31.24 21.03
CA HIS A 133 -11.41 31.73 22.38
C HIS A 133 -10.07 32.04 23.06
#